data_AF-A0A6L7T7Z9-F1
#
_entry.id   AF-A0A6L7T7Z9-F1
#
_cell.length_a   1.000
_cell.length_b   1.000
_cell.length_c   1.000
_cell.angle_alpha   90.00
_cell.angle_beta   90.00
_cell.angle_gamma   90.00
#
_symmetry.space_group_name_H-M   'P 1'
#
loop_
_entity.id
_entity.type
_entity.pdbx_description
1 polymer ?
#
loop_
_entity_poly.entity_id
_entity_poly.type
_entity_poly.pdbx_seq_one_letter_code
_entity_poly.pdbx_strand_id
1 'polypeptide(L)'
;MEFLQRINVKLYLEDPESLSAEEAFRIFNSWIPTTPDEVLIDVADYSHLDEGPLTLLVGHEANYSLDNHSAEMGLLYSRKQPAGGDLTERLASAFKAALSACRRLEEEPSLAGKVKFRSGDVFLVANDRLNATNDDAGENVLRAALDPVLAQLFAGAEYAVERDPAPDLRLNLRIRCQTDADAAALLDNLAA
;
A
#
# COMPACT_ATOMS: atom_id res chain seq x y z
N MET A 1 14.44 -9.46 -11.27
CA MET A 1 13.49 -9.17 -10.18
C MET A 1 12.86 -10.42 -9.55
N GLU A 2 13.25 -11.63 -9.94
CA GLU A 2 12.75 -12.89 -9.37
C GLU A 2 12.84 -12.96 -7.83
N PHE A 3 13.87 -12.37 -7.22
CA PHE A 3 14.07 -12.38 -5.77
C PHE A 3 13.47 -11.18 -5.01
N LEU A 4 12.70 -10.30 -5.67
CA LEU A 4 12.13 -9.12 -5.00
C LEU A 4 11.13 -9.54 -3.90
N GLN A 5 11.45 -9.23 -2.65
CA GLN A 5 10.57 -9.54 -1.50
C GLN A 5 10.01 -8.29 -0.83
N ARG A 6 10.75 -7.19 -0.87
CA ARG A 6 10.39 -5.91 -0.24
C ARG A 6 9.53 -5.12 -1.22
N ILE A 7 8.22 -5.20 -1.04
CA ILE A 7 7.22 -4.50 -1.85
C ILE A 7 6.50 -3.53 -0.94
N ASN A 8 6.39 -2.28 -1.38
CA ASN A 8 5.63 -1.26 -0.69
C ASN A 8 4.44 -0.84 -1.56
N VAL A 9 3.27 -0.69 -0.95
CA VAL A 9 2.03 -0.25 -1.62
C VAL A 9 1.42 0.86 -0.77
N LYS A 10 1.22 2.04 -1.35
CA LYS A 10 0.54 3.16 -0.72
C LYS A 10 -0.78 3.44 -1.41
N LEU A 11 -1.85 3.50 -0.63
CA LEU A 11 -3.14 4.06 -1.03
C LEU A 11 -3.34 5.39 -0.31
N TYR A 12 -3.89 6.36 -1.03
CA TYR A 12 -3.95 7.74 -0.57
C TYR A 12 -5.32 8.05 0.01
N LEU A 13 -5.38 8.89 1.02
CA LEU A 13 -6.66 9.38 1.51
C LEU A 13 -7.30 10.29 0.46
N GLU A 14 -8.63 10.24 0.38
CA GLU A 14 -9.42 11.18 -0.41
C GLU A 14 -9.37 12.59 0.20
N ASP A 15 -9.61 12.66 1.51
CA ASP A 15 -9.36 13.84 2.33
C ASP A 15 -8.12 13.60 3.22
N PRO A 16 -6.98 14.27 2.96
CA PRO A 16 -5.77 14.14 3.76
C PRO A 16 -5.93 14.45 5.26
N GLU A 17 -6.95 15.22 5.64
CA GLU A 17 -7.22 15.61 7.03
C GLU A 17 -8.21 14.68 7.73
N SER A 18 -8.82 13.73 7.01
CA SER A 18 -9.84 12.82 7.55
C SER A 18 -9.32 11.90 8.64
N LEU A 19 -8.01 11.61 8.67
CA LEU A 19 -7.35 10.74 9.64
C LEU A 19 -6.10 11.41 10.20
N SER A 20 -6.15 11.77 11.49
CA SER A 20 -4.98 12.28 12.20
C SER A 20 -4.03 11.17 12.65
N ALA A 21 -2.76 11.52 12.90
CA ALA A 21 -1.78 10.61 13.47
C ALA A 21 -2.21 10.06 14.85
N GLU A 22 -2.85 10.89 15.67
CA GLU A 22 -3.35 10.45 16.99
C GLU A 22 -4.48 9.42 16.86
N GLU A 23 -5.42 9.63 15.94
CA GLU A 23 -6.49 8.66 15.67
C GLU A 23 -5.93 7.36 15.11
N ALA A 24 -5.01 7.44 14.13
CA ALA A 24 -4.33 6.27 13.58
C ALA A 24 -3.56 5.51 14.68
N PHE A 25 -2.89 6.21 15.59
CA PHE A 25 -2.16 5.59 16.69
C PHE A 25 -3.11 4.77 17.60
N ARG A 26 -4.26 5.34 17.97
CA ARG A 26 -5.26 4.66 18.80
C ARG A 26 -5.87 3.44 18.08
N ILE A 27 -6.21 3.59 16.80
CA ILE A 27 -6.81 2.53 15.99
C ILE A 27 -5.81 1.38 15.78
N PHE A 28 -4.57 1.68 15.39
CA PHE A 28 -3.54 0.66 15.20
C PHE A 28 -3.25 -0.12 16.48
N ASN A 29 -3.31 0.52 17.66
CA ASN A 29 -3.19 -0.18 18.94
C ASN A 29 -4.35 -1.15 19.18
N SER A 30 -5.58 -0.82 18.75
CA SER A 30 -6.74 -1.70 18.89
C SER A 30 -6.68 -2.91 17.96
N TRP A 31 -5.98 -2.77 16.82
CA TRP A 31 -5.80 -3.85 15.85
C TRP A 31 -4.82 -4.93 16.32
N ILE A 32 -3.83 -4.59 17.16
CA ILE A 32 -2.78 -5.52 17.61
C ILE A 32 -3.34 -6.84 18.15
N PRO A 33 -4.27 -6.84 19.12
CA PRO A 33 -4.82 -8.09 19.66
C PRO A 33 -5.98 -8.67 18.85
N THR A 34 -6.51 -7.96 17.84
CA THR A 34 -7.78 -8.31 17.19
C THR A 34 -7.66 -8.76 15.75
N THR A 35 -6.54 -8.47 15.07
CA THR A 35 -6.31 -8.88 13.68
C THR A 35 -5.98 -10.38 13.62
N PRO A 36 -6.83 -11.23 13.01
CA PRO A 36 -6.62 -12.69 13.06
C PRO A 36 -5.65 -13.21 11.99
N ASP A 37 -5.47 -12.48 10.91
CA ASP A 37 -4.77 -12.89 9.69
C ASP A 37 -3.33 -12.36 9.57
N GLU A 38 -2.87 -11.57 10.55
CA GLU A 38 -1.52 -11.01 10.63
C GLU A 38 -1.03 -10.93 12.08
N VAL A 39 0.28 -11.02 12.29
CA VAL A 39 0.86 -10.82 13.63
C VAL A 39 1.30 -9.37 13.79
N LEU A 40 0.48 -8.57 14.45
CA LEU A 40 0.78 -7.17 14.78
C LEU A 40 1.49 -7.09 16.16
N ILE A 41 2.45 -6.17 16.31
CA ILE A 41 3.40 -6.19 17.43
C ILE A 41 3.36 -4.90 18.24
N ASP A 42 3.52 -3.74 17.58
CA ASP A 42 3.72 -2.46 18.26
C ASP A 42 3.26 -1.28 17.39
N VAL A 43 3.02 -0.12 18.02
CA VAL A 43 2.74 1.14 17.33
C VAL A 43 3.71 2.22 17.80
N ALA A 44 4.37 2.88 16.85
CA ALA A 44 5.29 3.99 17.11
C ALA A 44 4.73 5.32 16.58
N ASP A 45 4.91 6.37 17.37
CA ASP A 45 4.53 7.74 17.04
C ASP A 45 5.72 8.51 16.45
N TYR A 46 5.57 8.96 15.21
CA TYR A 46 6.51 9.82 14.50
C TYR A 46 5.82 11.10 13.99
N SER A 47 4.74 11.55 14.65
CA SER A 47 4.00 12.76 14.28
C SER A 47 4.83 14.04 14.35
N HIS A 48 6.04 13.98 14.92
CA HIS A 48 7.03 15.06 14.93
C HIS A 48 7.81 15.22 13.61
N LEU A 49 7.68 14.28 12.67
CA LEU A 49 8.30 14.39 11.36
C LEU A 49 7.46 15.30 10.44
N ASP A 50 8.11 16.20 9.72
CA ASP A 50 7.45 17.03 8.71
C ASP A 50 6.90 16.15 7.56
N GLU A 51 7.71 15.20 7.10
CA GLU A 51 7.34 14.19 6.12
C GLU A 51 7.83 12.79 6.53
N GLY A 52 6.96 11.79 6.39
CA GLY A 52 7.27 10.39 6.60
C GLY A 52 6.15 9.60 7.26
N PRO A 53 6.48 8.47 7.91
CA PRO A 53 5.50 7.58 8.51
C PRO A 53 5.05 8.13 9.87
N LEU A 54 4.18 9.15 9.89
CA LEU A 54 3.69 9.84 11.08
C LEU A 54 3.17 8.90 12.19
N THR A 55 2.57 7.78 11.80
CA THR A 55 2.21 6.70 12.73
C THR A 55 2.56 5.37 12.10
N LEU A 56 3.36 4.56 12.79
CA LEU A 56 3.88 3.28 12.29
C LEU A 56 3.33 2.13 13.12
N LEU A 57 2.52 1.27 12.51
CA LEU A 57 2.14 -0.04 13.02
C LEU A 57 3.15 -1.10 12.54
N VAL A 58 3.81 -1.73 13.49
CA VAL A 58 4.80 -2.78 13.26
C VAL A 58 4.14 -4.14 13.36
N GLY A 59 4.14 -4.91 12.27
CA GLY A 59 3.76 -6.33 12.27
C GLY A 59 4.96 -7.26 12.05
N HIS A 60 4.76 -8.57 12.12
CA HIS A 60 5.79 -9.56 11.83
C HIS A 60 6.09 -9.60 10.34
N GLU A 61 5.05 -9.73 9.51
CA GLU A 61 5.11 -9.88 8.05
C GLU A 61 5.39 -8.54 7.35
N ALA A 62 4.78 -7.46 7.83
CA ALA A 62 4.83 -6.14 7.22
C ALA A 62 4.69 -5.02 8.25
N ASN A 63 5.01 -3.80 7.85
CA ASN A 63 4.64 -2.59 8.55
C ASN A 63 3.51 -1.89 7.80
N TYR A 64 2.67 -1.18 8.55
CA TYR A 64 1.69 -0.23 8.03
C TYR A 64 2.02 1.14 8.60
N SER A 65 1.91 2.19 7.81
CA SER A 65 2.04 3.54 8.35
C SER A 65 1.04 4.50 7.75
N LEU A 66 0.52 5.41 8.58
CA LEU A 66 -0.03 6.66 8.10
C LEU A 66 1.16 7.51 7.66
N ASP A 67 1.29 7.72 6.36
CA ASP A 67 2.46 8.31 5.73
C ASP A 67 2.06 9.52 4.86
N ASN A 68 2.75 10.63 5.04
CA ASN A 68 2.53 11.88 4.30
C ASN A 68 3.70 12.25 3.38
N HIS A 69 4.55 11.29 2.99
CA HIS A 69 5.69 11.58 2.13
C HIS A 69 5.24 12.27 0.83
N SER A 70 5.99 13.29 0.39
CA SER A 70 5.62 14.18 -0.72
C SER A 70 4.31 14.96 -0.49
N ALA A 71 4.02 15.30 0.77
CA ALA A 71 2.83 16.02 1.21
C ALA A 71 1.49 15.33 0.87
N GLU A 72 1.49 14.04 0.61
CA GLU A 72 0.29 13.29 0.27
C GLU A 72 -0.01 12.23 1.32
N MET A 73 -1.06 12.44 2.12
CA MET A 73 -1.46 11.52 3.18
C MET A 73 -2.02 10.20 2.61
N GLY A 74 -1.61 9.08 3.19
CA GLY A 74 -2.10 7.76 2.81
C GLY A 74 -1.66 6.67 3.77
N LEU A 75 -2.18 5.47 3.54
CA LEU A 75 -1.74 4.25 4.21
C LEU A 75 -0.67 3.56 3.36
N LEU A 76 0.52 3.41 3.91
CA LEU A 76 1.64 2.72 3.30
C LEU A 76 1.82 1.34 3.93
N TYR A 77 1.58 0.30 3.15
CA TYR A 77 2.03 -1.07 3.42
C TYR A 77 3.50 -1.23 3.02
N SER A 78 4.31 -1.83 3.90
CA SER A 78 5.73 -2.10 3.66
C SER A 78 6.10 -3.52 4.08
N ARG A 79 6.31 -4.40 3.10
CA ARG A 79 6.59 -5.81 3.33
C ARG A 79 7.96 -6.06 3.95
N LYS A 80 8.01 -6.92 4.97
CA LYS A 80 9.24 -7.27 5.70
C LYS A 80 9.71 -8.70 5.56
N GLN A 81 8.79 -9.66 5.55
CA GLN A 81 9.16 -11.08 5.42
C GLN A 81 9.08 -11.54 3.96
N PRO A 82 9.83 -12.58 3.58
CA PRO A 82 9.66 -13.25 2.29
C PRO A 82 8.22 -13.78 2.12
N ALA A 83 7.71 -13.83 0.88
CA ALA A 83 6.50 -14.59 0.53
C ALA A 83 6.90 -15.65 -0.46
N GLY A 84 6.14 -16.73 -0.42
CA GLY A 84 6.12 -17.70 -1.49
C GLY A 84 5.51 -17.13 -2.77
N GLY A 85 5.60 -17.93 -3.82
CA GLY A 85 5.07 -17.60 -5.12
C GLY A 85 6.01 -16.79 -6.00
N ASP A 86 5.59 -16.61 -7.25
CA ASP A 86 6.28 -15.79 -8.23
C ASP A 86 6.11 -14.28 -7.93
N LEU A 87 6.66 -13.42 -8.79
CA LEU A 87 6.59 -11.97 -8.56
C LEU A 87 5.14 -11.45 -8.62
N THR A 88 4.33 -11.99 -9.52
CA THR A 88 2.91 -11.64 -9.69
C THR A 88 2.11 -11.98 -8.44
N GLU A 89 2.30 -13.18 -7.89
CA GLU A 89 1.64 -13.64 -6.67
C GLU A 89 2.05 -12.77 -5.46
N ARG A 90 3.32 -12.39 -5.36
CA ARG A 90 3.82 -11.49 -4.31
C ARG A 90 3.26 -10.07 -4.42
N LEU A 91 3.14 -9.54 -5.64
CA LEU A 91 2.50 -8.25 -5.88
C LEU A 91 1.02 -8.31 -5.49
N ALA A 92 0.28 -9.31 -5.96
CA ALA A 92 -1.12 -9.50 -5.61
C ALA A 92 -1.32 -9.60 -4.08
N SER A 93 -0.47 -10.34 -3.37
CA SER A 93 -0.49 -10.43 -1.91
C SER A 93 -0.25 -9.06 -1.24
N ALA A 94 0.68 -8.25 -1.74
CA ALA A 94 0.94 -6.92 -1.20
C ALA A 94 -0.25 -5.96 -1.39
N PHE A 95 -0.90 -5.99 -2.56
CA PHE A 95 -2.12 -5.22 -2.82
C PHE A 95 -3.27 -5.67 -1.91
N LYS A 96 -3.49 -6.99 -1.77
CA LYS A 96 -4.51 -7.55 -0.85
C LYS A 96 -4.30 -7.08 0.58
N ALA A 97 -3.08 -7.16 1.10
CA ALA A 97 -2.77 -6.73 2.46
C ALA A 97 -3.01 -5.21 2.66
N ALA A 98 -2.55 -4.39 1.71
CA ALA A 98 -2.77 -2.94 1.75
C ALA A 98 -4.26 -2.58 1.70
N LEU A 99 -5.03 -3.19 0.81
CA LEU A 99 -6.48 -2.99 0.67
C LEU A 99 -7.25 -3.49 1.89
N SER A 100 -6.88 -4.64 2.46
CA SER A 100 -7.47 -5.14 3.71
C SER A 100 -7.26 -4.17 4.88
N ALA A 101 -6.10 -3.52 4.97
CA ALA A 101 -5.86 -2.49 5.98
C ALA A 101 -6.64 -1.19 5.70
N CYS A 102 -6.77 -0.78 4.42
CA CYS A 102 -7.62 0.34 4.04
C CYS A 102 -9.09 0.08 4.40
N ARG A 103 -9.63 -1.09 4.03
CA ARG A 103 -10.99 -1.52 4.37
C ARG A 103 -11.24 -1.49 5.88
N ARG A 104 -10.29 -1.97 6.68
CA ARG A 104 -10.38 -1.90 8.16
C ARG A 104 -10.50 -0.47 8.68
N LEU A 105 -9.79 0.50 8.08
CA LEU A 105 -9.93 1.92 8.44
C LEU A 105 -11.26 2.52 7.97
N GLU A 106 -11.73 2.17 6.77
CA GLU A 106 -13.01 2.66 6.26
C GLU A 106 -14.20 2.13 7.07
N GLU A 107 -14.09 0.90 7.59
CA GLU A 107 -15.10 0.22 8.41
C GLU A 107 -14.97 0.53 9.92
N GLU A 108 -13.90 1.22 10.34
CA GLU A 108 -13.62 1.50 11.74
C GLU A 108 -14.74 2.36 12.37
N PRO A 109 -15.48 1.83 13.37
CA PRO A 109 -16.64 2.52 13.93
C PRO A 109 -16.31 3.89 14.53
N SER A 110 -15.11 4.03 15.12
CA SER A 110 -14.66 5.29 15.72
C SER A 110 -14.43 6.42 14.70
N LEU A 111 -14.28 6.08 13.42
CA LEU A 111 -14.13 7.05 12.33
C LEU A 111 -15.46 7.45 11.69
N ALA A 112 -16.57 6.78 12.01
CA ALA A 112 -17.91 7.09 11.53
C ALA A 112 -18.01 7.29 10.00
N GLY A 113 -17.20 6.53 9.24
CA GLY A 113 -17.18 6.56 7.78
C GLY A 113 -16.51 7.80 7.15
N LYS A 114 -15.85 8.66 7.93
CA LYS A 114 -15.18 9.88 7.42
C LYS A 114 -13.93 9.61 6.60
N VAL A 115 -13.28 8.45 6.81
CA VAL A 115 -12.05 8.06 6.12
C VAL A 115 -12.41 7.26 4.88
N LYS A 116 -11.90 7.71 3.74
CA LYS A 116 -12.01 7.07 2.43
C LYS A 116 -10.68 7.14 1.69
N PHE A 117 -10.40 6.12 0.90
CA PHE A 117 -9.20 6.05 0.08
C PHE A 117 -9.49 6.34 -1.38
N ARG A 118 -8.55 7.01 -2.04
CA ARG A 118 -8.48 7.13 -3.51
C ARG A 118 -8.08 5.79 -4.11
N SER A 119 -9.03 4.85 -4.17
CA SER A 119 -8.84 3.48 -4.67
C SER A 119 -8.23 3.41 -6.07
N GLY A 120 -8.50 4.41 -6.91
CA GLY A 120 -7.92 4.53 -8.24
C GLY A 120 -6.48 5.05 -8.29
N ASP A 121 -5.86 5.40 -7.16
CA ASP A 121 -4.58 6.11 -7.14
C ASP A 121 -3.58 5.42 -6.21
N VAL A 122 -2.79 4.48 -6.74
CA VAL A 122 -1.89 3.61 -5.97
C VAL A 122 -0.42 3.92 -6.27
N PHE A 123 0.43 3.92 -5.26
CA PHE A 123 1.87 4.06 -5.42
C PHE A 123 2.58 2.79 -4.98
N LEU A 124 3.26 2.14 -5.91
CA LEU A 124 3.99 0.91 -5.72
C LEU A 124 5.49 1.20 -5.73
N VAL A 125 6.23 0.61 -4.80
CA VAL A 125 7.70 0.68 -4.81
C VAL A 125 8.28 -0.72 -4.69
N ALA A 126 9.13 -1.10 -5.64
CA ALA A 126 10.04 -2.23 -5.48
C ALA A 126 11.17 -1.81 -4.53
N ASN A 127 10.98 -2.05 -3.24
CA ASN A 127 11.81 -1.53 -2.16
C ASN A 127 13.11 -2.34 -1.96
N ASP A 128 13.82 -2.60 -3.04
CA ASP A 128 15.07 -3.36 -3.06
C ASP A 128 15.94 -2.91 -4.23
N ARG A 129 16.82 -1.93 -3.98
CA ARG A 129 17.69 -1.38 -5.04
C ARG A 129 18.66 -2.40 -5.64
N LEU A 130 18.97 -3.48 -4.93
CA LEU A 130 19.88 -4.52 -5.41
C LEU A 130 19.19 -5.40 -6.46
N ASN A 131 17.92 -5.74 -6.24
CA ASN A 131 17.14 -6.63 -7.10
C ASN A 131 16.20 -5.91 -8.09
N ALA A 132 16.00 -4.60 -7.92
CA ALA A 132 15.12 -3.75 -8.69
C ALA A 132 15.75 -2.36 -8.94
N THR A 133 16.52 -2.26 -10.03
CA THR A 133 17.08 -0.98 -10.50
C THR A 133 15.99 -0.10 -11.10
N ASN A 134 16.06 1.22 -10.86
CA ASN A 134 15.14 2.20 -11.42
C ASN A 134 15.50 2.57 -12.87
N ASP A 135 15.44 1.61 -13.78
CA ASP A 135 15.70 1.79 -15.22
C ASP A 135 14.58 1.15 -16.06
N ASP A 136 14.65 1.34 -17.38
CA ASP A 136 13.64 0.82 -18.31
C ASP A 136 13.51 -0.70 -18.25
N ALA A 137 14.62 -1.41 -17.98
CA ALA A 137 14.61 -2.87 -17.87
C ALA A 137 13.89 -3.33 -16.60
N GLY A 138 14.16 -2.68 -15.47
CA GLY A 138 13.46 -2.89 -14.20
C GLY A 138 11.98 -2.58 -14.31
N GLU A 139 11.63 -1.45 -14.93
CA GLU A 139 10.24 -1.06 -15.22
C GLU A 139 9.51 -2.12 -16.03
N ASN A 140 10.09 -2.58 -17.14
CA ASN A 140 9.47 -3.58 -18.02
C ASN A 140 9.20 -4.90 -17.28
N VAL A 141 10.15 -5.37 -16.46
CA VAL A 141 9.98 -6.60 -15.67
C VAL A 141 8.90 -6.43 -14.60
N LEU A 142 8.87 -5.29 -13.91
CA LEU A 142 7.87 -5.03 -12.87
C LEU A 142 6.47 -4.91 -13.47
N ARG A 143 6.32 -4.18 -14.58
CA ARG A 143 5.05 -4.05 -15.30
C ARG A 143 4.53 -5.38 -15.79
N ALA A 144 5.36 -6.21 -16.42
CA ALA A 144 4.93 -7.51 -16.92
C ALA A 144 4.34 -8.42 -15.82
N ALA A 145 4.84 -8.33 -14.58
CA ALA A 145 4.28 -9.04 -13.44
C ALA A 145 3.09 -8.32 -12.79
N LEU A 146 3.01 -7.00 -12.91
CA LEU A 146 1.97 -6.17 -12.30
C LEU A 146 0.69 -6.11 -13.15
N ASP A 147 0.80 -6.08 -14.47
CA ASP A 147 -0.32 -5.97 -15.41
C ASP A 147 -1.45 -6.98 -15.17
N PRO A 148 -1.21 -8.30 -14.96
CA PRO A 148 -2.30 -9.23 -14.63
C PRO A 148 -2.96 -8.91 -13.28
N VAL A 149 -2.21 -8.41 -12.29
CA VAL A 149 -2.76 -8.00 -11.00
C VAL A 149 -3.65 -6.77 -11.17
N LEU A 150 -3.23 -5.77 -11.94
CA LEU A 150 -4.02 -4.56 -12.19
C LEU A 150 -5.26 -4.83 -13.04
N ALA A 151 -5.14 -5.70 -14.05
CA ALA A 151 -6.28 -6.12 -14.87
C ALA A 151 -7.38 -6.76 -14.03
N GLN A 152 -6.99 -7.61 -13.06
CA GLN A 152 -7.90 -8.19 -12.09
C GLN A 152 -8.43 -7.12 -11.11
N LEU A 153 -7.54 -6.36 -10.47
CA LEU A 153 -7.86 -5.33 -9.47
C LEU A 153 -8.93 -4.35 -9.98
N PHE A 154 -8.77 -3.84 -11.20
CA PHE A 154 -9.66 -2.84 -11.79
C PHE A 154 -10.76 -3.44 -12.67
N ALA A 155 -10.98 -4.76 -12.63
CA ALA A 155 -12.03 -5.46 -13.37
C ALA A 155 -12.05 -5.09 -14.88
N GLY A 156 -10.87 -4.95 -15.49
CA GLY A 156 -10.71 -4.59 -16.90
C GLY A 156 -10.88 -3.10 -17.24
N ALA A 157 -11.01 -2.20 -16.27
CA ALA A 157 -10.99 -0.76 -16.52
C ALA A 157 -9.61 -0.29 -17.00
N GLU A 158 -9.59 0.79 -17.79
CA GLU A 158 -8.35 1.40 -18.27
C GLU A 158 -7.63 2.14 -17.13
N TYR A 159 -6.32 1.92 -17.04
CA TYR A 159 -5.45 2.56 -16.06
C TYR A 159 -4.19 3.10 -16.74
N ALA A 160 -3.66 4.18 -16.19
CA ALA A 160 -2.35 4.71 -16.51
C ALA A 160 -1.34 4.25 -15.44
N VAL A 161 -0.11 3.98 -15.87
CA VAL A 161 0.99 3.67 -14.97
C VAL A 161 2.19 4.51 -15.39
N GLU A 162 2.77 5.23 -14.44
CA GLU A 162 3.91 6.12 -14.65
C GLU A 162 5.04 5.76 -13.69
N ARG A 163 6.28 5.89 -14.14
CA ARG A 163 7.49 5.75 -13.32
C ARG A 163 8.15 7.11 -13.17
N ASP A 164 8.65 7.45 -11.98
CA ASP A 164 9.62 8.53 -11.83
C ASP A 164 11.04 7.99 -12.10
N PRO A 165 11.71 8.42 -13.19
CA PRO A 165 13.02 7.90 -13.59
C PRO A 165 14.19 8.55 -12.82
N ALA A 166 13.93 9.39 -11.81
CA ALA A 166 15.01 10.02 -11.05
C ALA A 166 15.96 8.97 -10.44
N PRO A 167 17.29 9.15 -10.59
CA PRO A 167 18.27 8.09 -10.34
C PRO A 167 18.46 7.75 -8.86
N ASP A 168 18.08 8.65 -7.96
CA ASP A 168 18.13 8.48 -6.51
C ASP A 168 16.89 7.75 -5.96
N LEU A 169 15.81 7.69 -6.74
CA LEU A 169 14.61 6.95 -6.37
C LEU A 169 14.79 5.44 -6.54
N ARG A 170 14.03 4.70 -5.74
CA ARG A 170 13.82 3.26 -5.97
C ARG A 170 12.88 3.09 -7.15
N LEU A 171 12.95 1.94 -7.82
CA LEU A 171 11.98 1.62 -8.87
C LEU A 171 10.56 1.71 -8.27
N ASN A 172 9.78 2.62 -8.83
CA ASN A 172 8.45 2.97 -8.36
C ASN A 172 7.50 3.06 -9.54
N LEU A 173 6.22 2.83 -9.28
CA LEU A 173 5.14 2.98 -10.24
C LEU A 173 3.97 3.69 -9.57
N ARG A 174 3.49 4.77 -10.17
CA ARG A 174 2.23 5.42 -9.82
C ARG A 174 1.15 4.91 -10.77
N ILE A 175 0.14 4.24 -10.22
CA ILE A 175 -0.98 3.66 -10.96
C ILE A 175 -2.21 4.55 -10.75
N ARG A 176 -2.83 4.98 -11.84
CA ARG A 176 -4.02 5.84 -11.85
C ARG A 176 -5.12 5.24 -12.71
N CYS A 177 -6.26 4.94 -12.12
CA CYS A 177 -7.47 4.44 -12.76
C CYS A 177 -8.64 5.34 -12.38
N GLN A 178 -9.49 5.70 -13.34
CA GLN A 178 -10.78 6.31 -13.01
C GLN A 178 -11.73 5.20 -12.57
N THR A 179 -12.08 5.19 -11.29
CA THR A 179 -12.95 4.17 -10.69
C THR A 179 -13.69 4.75 -9.49
N ASP A 180 -14.95 4.34 -9.32
CA ASP A 180 -15.77 4.64 -8.13
C ASP A 180 -15.74 3.48 -7.12
N ALA A 181 -14.94 2.44 -7.36
CA ALA A 181 -14.80 1.30 -6.45
C ALA A 181 -14.11 1.73 -5.15
N ASP A 182 -14.62 1.28 -4.01
CA ASP A 182 -13.96 1.44 -2.71
C ASP A 182 -12.90 0.35 -2.47
N ALA A 183 -12.20 0.41 -1.34
CA ALA A 183 -11.15 -0.55 -1.02
C ALA A 183 -11.70 -1.99 -0.90
N ALA A 184 -12.94 -2.15 -0.46
CA ALA A 184 -13.60 -3.45 -0.36
C ALA A 184 -13.88 -4.05 -1.74
N ALA A 185 -14.46 -3.29 -2.66
CA ALA A 185 -14.72 -3.74 -4.03
C ALA A 185 -13.43 -4.12 -4.78
N LEU A 186 -12.35 -3.33 -4.61
CA LEU A 186 -11.04 -3.67 -5.17
C LEU A 186 -10.44 -4.95 -4.57
N LEU A 187 -10.63 -5.18 -3.27
CA LEU A 187 -10.18 -6.39 -2.60
C LEU A 187 -10.94 -7.63 -3.10
N ASP A 188 -12.27 -7.51 -3.27
CA ASP A 188 -13.12 -8.57 -3.79
C ASP A 188 -12.73 -8.97 -5.22
N ASN A 189 -12.40 -7.99 -6.08
CA ASN A 189 -11.89 -8.25 -7.42
C ASN A 189 -10.64 -9.13 -7.41
N LEU A 190 -9.72 -8.91 -6.46
CA LEU A 190 -8.50 -9.72 -6.30
C LEU A 190 -8.75 -11.09 -5.63
N ALA A 191 -9.90 -11.29 -4.98
CA ALA A 191 -10.27 -12.55 -4.35
C ALA A 191 -11.00 -13.51 -5.30
N ALA A 192 -11.57 -13.00 -6.39
CA ALA A 192 -12.19 -13.76 -7.48
C ALA A 192 -11.17 -14.55 -8.32
#